data_AF-A0A9Q1JZ23-F1
#
_entry.id   AF-A0A9Q1JZ23-F1
#
_cell.length_a   1.000
_cell.length_b   1.000
_cell.length_c   1.000
_cell.angle_alpha   90.00
_cell.angle_beta   90.00
_cell.angle_gamma   90.00
#
_symmetry.space_group_name_H-M   'P 1'
#
loop_
_entity.id
_entity.type
_entity.pdbx_description
1 polymer ?
#
loop_
_entity_poly.entity_id
_entity_poly.type
_entity_poly.pdbx_seq_one_letter_code
_entity_poly.pdbx_strand_id
1 'polypeptide(L)'
;MKCGVSIRILRKSLPLTCILKLRARRHLEQKQLESQQHPEDKLRAQKERAARDKYISILSSSMALIKQHFKLEWIKYGDDSTRLFFAKAKQRKLSSYIYSLKDQEGRLVEGFEQVGQTMFSFYQNLLGQQHTVRLPIDMEVIAQGKVLTNEKQVHMCRPFKDIRDAIWSIPTHKSLGPDGYSSGFFESTWEQTGPLVCFVVQEFFKTTTMPKEISETKLILIPKVQNPQHATEFRPISCYNVIYKCITKLLCQRIKEILPTTIHPNQGTFVKGRELLYNVLICQDLARGYKRQRISPRCLLKIDIQKAFDSGHWRFIADMMTALKFPKIFITWVLVCISYVSFSFHTNGQNTGVFLGGRGLK
;
A
#
# COMPACT_ATOMS: atom_id res chain seq x y z
N MET A 1 8.24 32.10 -45.40
CA MET A 1 6.98 31.82 -44.67
C MET A 1 7.33 31.18 -43.34
N LYS A 2 7.01 31.85 -42.24
CA LYS A 2 7.33 31.43 -40.87
C LYS A 2 6.25 30.45 -40.39
N CYS A 3 6.58 29.19 -40.16
CA CYS A 3 5.72 28.27 -39.41
C CYS A 3 6.20 28.27 -37.95
N GLY A 4 5.45 28.95 -37.10
CA GLY A 4 5.74 29.12 -35.68
C GLY A 4 5.54 27.82 -34.91
N VAL A 5 6.63 27.27 -34.39
CA VAL A 5 6.59 26.25 -33.34
C VAL A 5 6.17 26.95 -32.05
N SER A 6 4.90 26.82 -31.69
CA SER A 6 4.37 27.27 -30.41
C SER A 6 4.98 26.40 -29.30
N ILE A 7 6.10 26.85 -28.74
CA ILE A 7 6.65 26.31 -27.50
C ILE A 7 5.67 26.74 -26.39
N ARG A 8 4.68 25.88 -26.13
CA ARG A 8 3.91 25.96 -24.88
C ARG A 8 4.88 25.67 -23.73
N ILE A 9 5.43 26.74 -23.17
CA ILE A 9 6.10 26.73 -21.87
C ILE A 9 5.04 26.33 -20.85
N LEU A 10 4.92 25.02 -20.60
CA LEU A 10 4.30 24.50 -19.40
C LEU A 10 5.06 25.14 -18.23
N ARG A 11 4.48 26.20 -17.65
CA ARG A 11 4.85 26.71 -16.33
C ARG A 11 4.62 25.56 -15.34
N LYS A 12 5.58 24.64 -15.25
CA LYS A 12 5.68 23.71 -14.13
C LYS A 12 5.87 24.61 -12.91
N SER A 13 4.81 24.77 -12.12
CA SER A 13 4.94 25.26 -10.77
C SER A 13 6.10 24.50 -10.14
N LEU A 14 7.15 25.24 -9.75
CA LEU A 14 8.24 24.64 -8.99
C LEU A 14 7.59 23.98 -7.76
N PRO A 15 7.90 22.71 -7.45
CA PRO A 15 7.36 22.06 -6.27
C PRO A 15 7.53 22.98 -5.06
N LEU A 16 6.52 23.07 -4.19
CA LEU A 16 6.54 23.99 -3.03
C LEU A 16 7.86 23.87 -2.22
N THR A 17 8.42 22.66 -2.17
CA THR A 17 9.71 22.33 -1.58
C THR A 17 10.91 23.02 -2.25
N CYS A 18 10.92 23.19 -3.58
CA CYS A 18 11.94 23.96 -4.30
C CYS A 18 11.85 25.45 -3.98
N ILE A 19 10.64 26.00 -3.88
CA ILE A 19 10.42 27.42 -3.55
C ILE A 19 10.90 27.70 -2.12
N LEU A 20 10.53 26.84 -1.16
CA LEU A 20 10.96 26.95 0.23
C LEU A 20 12.49 26.83 0.37
N LYS A 21 13.11 25.87 -0.34
CA LYS A 21 14.58 25.73 -0.39
C LYS A 21 15.27 26.98 -0.93
N LEU A 22 14.77 27.52 -2.05
CA LEU A 22 15.34 28.73 -2.66
C LEU A 22 15.20 29.95 -1.73
N ARG A 23 14.03 30.12 -1.10
CA ARG A 23 13.81 31.21 -0.13
C ARG A 23 14.73 31.10 1.08
N ALA A 24 14.83 29.90 1.67
CA ALA A 24 15.70 29.66 2.82
C ALA A 24 17.18 29.86 2.48
N ARG A 25 17.61 29.41 1.30
CA ARG A 25 18.98 29.64 0.80
C ARG A 25 19.30 31.13 0.63
N ARG A 26 18.43 31.88 -0.06
CA ARG A 26 18.62 33.33 -0.24
C ARG A 26 18.65 34.07 1.10
N HIS A 27 17.80 33.67 2.04
CA HIS A 27 17.79 34.25 3.38
C HIS A 27 19.09 33.98 4.15
N LEU A 28 19.63 32.75 4.05
CA LEU A 28 20.92 32.41 4.62
C LEU A 28 22.05 33.22 3.98
N GLU A 29 22.10 33.29 2.64
CA GLU A 29 23.10 34.08 1.89
C GLU A 29 23.07 35.56 2.30
N GLN A 30 21.88 36.13 2.50
CA GLN A 30 21.73 37.50 3.00
C GLN A 30 22.29 37.68 4.41
N LYS A 31 22.00 36.76 5.34
CA LYS A 31 22.52 36.84 6.72
C LYS A 31 24.02 36.61 6.81
N GLN A 32 24.57 35.77 5.94
CA GLN A 32 26.03 35.60 5.82
C GLN A 32 26.71 36.88 5.35
N LEU A 33 26.14 37.57 4.36
CA LEU A 33 26.68 38.85 3.88
C LEU A 33 26.62 39.94 4.98
N GLU A 34 25.50 40.04 5.69
CA GLU A 34 25.34 40.98 6.81
C GLU A 34 26.32 40.70 7.97
N SER A 35 26.68 39.43 8.21
CA SER A 35 27.63 39.02 9.25
C SER A 35 29.09 39.24 8.81
N GLN A 36 29.40 39.04 7.53
CA GLN A 36 30.73 39.33 6.97
C GLN A 36 31.09 40.81 7.03
N GLN A 37 30.09 41.68 6.87
CA GLN A 37 30.28 43.14 6.98
C GLN A 37 30.55 43.59 8.42
N HIS A 38 30.14 42.81 9.44
CA HIS A 38 30.30 43.15 10.86
C HIS A 38 30.64 41.91 11.70
N PRO A 39 31.90 41.43 11.65
CA PRO A 39 32.29 40.15 12.26
C PRO A 39 32.16 40.07 13.79
N GLU A 40 32.22 41.20 14.48
CA GLU A 40 32.15 41.26 15.95
C GLU A 40 30.71 41.33 16.50
N ASP A 41 29.71 41.51 15.63
CA ASP A 41 28.31 41.61 16.02
C ASP A 41 27.73 40.22 16.34
N LYS A 42 27.73 39.89 17.64
CA LYS A 42 27.19 38.63 18.17
C LYS A 42 25.72 38.39 17.82
N LEU A 43 24.92 39.44 17.66
CA LEU A 43 23.50 39.31 17.31
C LEU A 43 23.33 38.86 15.85
N ARG A 44 24.18 39.36 14.95
CA ARG A 44 24.19 38.93 13.54
C ARG A 44 24.68 37.50 13.39
N ALA A 45 25.72 37.12 14.13
CA ALA A 45 26.19 35.73 14.17
C ALA A 45 25.10 34.76 14.65
N GLN A 46 24.30 35.14 15.66
CA GLN A 46 23.15 34.35 16.11
C GLN A 46 22.05 34.25 15.03
N LYS A 47 21.73 35.36 14.34
CA LYS A 47 20.75 35.37 13.25
C LYS A 47 21.19 34.51 12.07
N GLU A 48 22.48 34.53 11.71
CA GLU A 48 23.05 33.64 10.69
C GLU A 48 22.91 32.17 11.11
N ARG A 49 23.26 31.84 12.36
CA ARG A 49 23.14 30.48 12.89
C ARG A 49 21.69 29.96 12.83
N ALA A 50 20.73 30.76 13.25
CA ALA A 50 19.32 30.42 13.15
C ALA A 50 18.84 30.24 11.69
N ALA A 51 19.31 31.08 10.77
CA ALA A 51 19.01 30.94 9.35
C ALA A 51 19.64 29.65 8.76
N ARG A 52 20.85 29.29 9.20
CA ARG A 52 21.54 28.06 8.81
C ARG A 52 20.80 26.83 9.31
N ASP A 53 20.41 26.80 10.58
CA ASP A 53 19.66 25.68 11.16
C ASP A 53 18.32 25.49 10.46
N LYS A 54 17.62 26.59 10.14
CA LYS A 54 16.39 26.57 9.34
C LYS A 54 16.63 26.03 7.93
N TYR A 55 17.71 26.42 7.26
CA TYR A 55 18.05 25.93 5.93
C TYR A 55 18.38 24.43 5.94
N ILE A 56 19.19 23.97 6.90
CA ILE A 56 19.54 22.55 7.08
C ILE A 56 18.29 21.72 7.35
N SER A 57 17.38 22.20 8.20
CA SER A 57 16.10 21.55 8.49
C SER A 57 15.20 21.39 7.25
N ILE A 58 15.09 22.44 6.41
CA ILE A 58 14.35 22.37 5.14
C ILE A 58 15.02 21.41 4.15
N LEU A 59 16.35 21.40 4.10
CA LEU A 59 17.12 20.53 3.22
C LEU A 59 16.93 19.06 3.60
N SER A 60 17.10 18.72 4.88
CA SER A 60 16.93 17.35 5.41
C SER A 60 15.51 16.85 5.21
N SER A 61 14.50 17.68 5.51
CA SER A 61 13.08 17.34 5.29
C SER A 61 12.77 17.04 3.82
N SER A 62 13.28 17.87 2.90
CA SER A 62 13.07 17.62 1.48
C SER A 62 13.83 16.39 0.97
N MET A 63 15.01 16.07 1.52
CA MET A 63 15.71 14.83 1.20
C MET A 63 14.93 13.61 1.69
N ALA A 64 14.35 13.67 2.91
CA ALA A 64 13.50 12.62 3.45
C ALA A 64 12.28 12.35 2.55
N LEU A 65 11.61 13.41 2.07
CA LEU A 65 10.48 13.27 1.12
C LEU A 65 10.90 12.57 -0.18
N ILE A 66 12.04 12.94 -0.75
CA ILE A 66 12.52 12.32 -2.00
C ILE A 66 12.92 10.86 -1.73
N LYS A 67 13.59 10.58 -0.61
CA LYS A 67 13.95 9.21 -0.20
C LYS A 67 12.71 8.33 -0.06
N GLN A 68 11.65 8.85 0.54
CA GLN A 68 10.36 8.17 0.67
C GLN A 68 9.70 7.94 -0.70
N HIS A 69 9.64 8.97 -1.56
CA HIS A 69 9.04 8.88 -2.89
C HIS A 69 9.71 7.82 -3.78
N PHE A 70 11.04 7.72 -3.73
CA PHE A 70 11.80 6.81 -4.60
C PHE A 70 12.16 5.47 -3.96
N LYS A 71 11.75 5.21 -2.70
CA LYS A 71 12.05 3.97 -1.96
C LYS A 71 13.53 3.56 -2.06
N LEU A 72 14.43 4.51 -1.80
CA LEU A 72 15.88 4.30 -1.89
C LEU A 72 16.42 3.85 -0.52
N GLU A 73 16.38 2.55 -0.26
CA GLU A 73 16.96 1.95 0.97
C GLU A 73 18.49 1.94 0.96
N TRP A 74 19.10 1.81 -0.22
CA TRP A 74 20.56 1.66 -0.39
C TRP A 74 21.37 2.91 0.01
N ILE A 75 20.72 4.06 0.13
CA ILE A 75 21.36 5.30 0.63
C ILE A 75 21.26 5.30 2.16
N LYS A 76 21.84 4.26 2.75
CA LYS A 76 22.11 4.19 4.19
C LYS A 76 23.44 4.88 4.55
N TYR A 77 24.31 5.11 3.56
CA TYR A 77 25.66 5.64 3.75
C TYR A 77 26.02 6.85 2.85
N GLY A 78 25.07 7.38 2.08
CA GLY A 78 25.31 8.55 1.22
C GLY A 78 24.64 9.78 1.81
N ASP A 79 25.40 10.61 2.52
CA ASP A 79 24.88 11.82 3.18
C ASP A 79 24.47 12.94 2.22
N ASP A 80 24.73 12.80 0.91
CA ASP A 80 24.62 13.94 0.00
C ASP A 80 23.51 13.86 -1.05
N SER A 81 22.87 15.01 -1.25
CA SER A 81 22.00 15.38 -2.39
C SER A 81 22.79 15.40 -3.72
N THR A 82 23.48 14.31 -4.04
CA THR A 82 24.39 14.23 -5.19
C THR A 82 23.64 14.25 -6.53
N ARG A 83 24.32 14.69 -7.59
CA ARG A 83 23.80 14.53 -8.97
C ARG A 83 23.45 13.08 -9.28
N LEU A 84 24.21 12.12 -8.74
CA LEU A 84 23.97 10.69 -8.89
C LEU A 84 22.61 10.28 -8.29
N PHE A 85 22.27 10.78 -7.10
CA PHE A 85 20.97 10.55 -6.47
C PHE A 85 19.81 10.99 -7.37
N PHE A 86 19.87 12.23 -7.87
CA PHE A 86 18.83 12.75 -8.76
C PHE A 86 18.81 12.06 -10.13
N ALA A 87 19.96 11.63 -10.65
CA ALA A 87 20.04 10.85 -11.87
C ALA A 87 19.36 9.48 -11.72
N LYS A 88 19.60 8.77 -10.61
CA LYS A 88 18.93 7.49 -10.31
C LYS A 88 17.43 7.66 -10.06
N ALA A 89 17.02 8.71 -9.36
CA ALA A 89 15.61 9.06 -9.18
C ALA A 89 14.92 9.34 -10.53
N LYS A 90 15.59 10.10 -11.42
CA LYS A 90 15.10 10.38 -12.78
C LYS A 90 15.01 9.10 -13.61
N GLN A 91 16.03 8.23 -13.58
CA GLN A 91 16.04 6.95 -14.28
C GLN A 91 14.86 6.07 -13.84
N ARG A 92 14.63 5.92 -12.53
CA ARG A 92 13.48 5.16 -11.98
C ARG A 92 12.14 5.76 -12.41
N LYS A 93 12.03 7.09 -12.43
CA LYS A 93 10.82 7.78 -12.89
C LYS A 93 10.56 7.49 -14.38
N LEU A 94 11.59 7.56 -15.22
CA LEU A 94 11.47 7.28 -16.65
C LEU A 94 11.11 5.82 -16.93
N SER A 95 11.72 4.86 -16.22
CA SER A 95 11.38 3.44 -16.37
C SER A 95 9.98 3.07 -15.87
N SER A 96 9.33 3.95 -15.11
CA SER A 96 7.94 3.74 -14.66
C SER A 96 6.89 4.21 -15.65
N TYR A 97 7.27 5.00 -16.66
CA TYR A 97 6.35 5.48 -17.67
C TYR A 97 6.01 4.36 -18.66
N ILE A 98 4.70 4.22 -18.90
CA ILE A 98 4.13 3.25 -19.83
C ILE A 98 3.59 4.08 -21.00
N TYR A 99 4.33 4.10 -22.10
CA TYR A 99 3.96 4.85 -23.31
C TYR A 99 3.17 4.01 -24.31
N SER A 100 3.44 2.71 -24.35
CA SER A 100 2.75 1.77 -25.23
C SER A 100 2.40 0.47 -24.52
N LEU A 101 1.35 -0.19 -25.00
CA LEU A 101 0.69 -1.37 -24.41
C LEU A 101 -0.10 -2.06 -25.52
N LYS A 102 -0.23 -3.39 -25.48
CA LYS A 102 -1.19 -4.12 -26.28
C LYS A 102 -2.55 -4.21 -25.58
N ASP A 103 -3.62 -3.89 -26.30
CA ASP A 103 -5.01 -4.02 -25.82
C ASP A 103 -5.44 -5.50 -25.73
N GLN A 104 -6.73 -5.74 -25.44
CA GLN A 104 -7.29 -7.09 -25.31
C GLN A 104 -7.33 -7.83 -26.66
N GLU A 105 -7.45 -7.09 -27.76
CA GLU A 105 -7.41 -7.61 -29.13
C GLU A 105 -5.97 -7.78 -29.67
N GLY A 106 -4.95 -7.44 -28.86
CA GLY A 106 -3.54 -7.55 -29.22
C GLY A 106 -3.00 -6.39 -30.05
N ARG A 107 -3.79 -5.33 -30.28
CA ARG A 107 -3.38 -4.13 -31.02
C ARG A 107 -2.52 -3.24 -30.15
N LEU A 108 -1.50 -2.63 -30.75
CA LEU A 108 -0.63 -1.68 -30.05
C LEU A 108 -1.36 -0.36 -29.84
N VAL A 109 -1.49 0.04 -28.58
CA VAL A 109 -1.98 1.34 -28.14
C VAL A 109 -0.79 2.16 -27.69
N GLU A 110 -0.67 3.38 -28.21
CA GLU A 110 0.40 4.32 -27.86
C GLU A 110 -0.18 5.63 -27.34
N GLY A 111 0.58 6.32 -26.50
CA GLY A 111 0.20 7.59 -25.90
C GLY A 111 -0.29 7.45 -24.46
N PHE A 112 0.12 8.38 -23.61
CA PHE A 112 -0.13 8.31 -22.17
C PHE A 112 -1.62 8.28 -21.81
N GLU A 113 -2.46 8.98 -22.59
CA GLU A 113 -3.90 9.05 -22.37
C GLU A 113 -4.58 7.73 -22.77
N GLN A 114 -4.33 7.25 -23.99
CA GLN A 114 -4.93 6.01 -24.51
C GLN A 114 -4.48 4.79 -23.70
N VAL A 115 -3.19 4.71 -23.34
CA VAL A 115 -2.67 3.65 -22.46
C VAL A 115 -3.29 3.75 -21.07
N GLY A 116 -3.41 4.97 -20.52
CA GLY A 116 -4.06 5.20 -19.24
C GLY A 116 -5.50 4.68 -19.23
N GLN A 117 -6.29 5.03 -20.26
CA GLN A 117 -7.67 4.60 -20.39
C GLN A 117 -7.80 3.08 -20.57
N THR A 118 -6.94 2.48 -21.40
CA THR A 118 -6.94 1.02 -21.63
C THR A 118 -6.66 0.27 -20.32
N MET A 119 -5.67 0.74 -19.55
CA MET A 119 -5.35 0.18 -18.25
C MET A 119 -6.49 0.39 -17.24
N PHE A 120 -7.08 1.59 -17.21
CA PHE A 120 -8.21 1.92 -16.35
C PHE A 120 -9.38 0.97 -16.60
N SER A 121 -9.82 0.83 -17.85
CA SER A 121 -10.91 -0.08 -18.22
C SER A 121 -10.60 -1.54 -17.86
N PHE A 122 -9.37 -1.99 -18.07
CA PHE A 122 -8.95 -3.33 -17.66
C PHE A 122 -9.08 -3.55 -16.15
N TYR A 123 -8.58 -2.62 -15.32
CA TYR A 123 -8.61 -2.77 -13.86
C TYR A 123 -9.99 -2.50 -13.26
N GLN A 124 -10.79 -1.62 -13.85
CA GLN A 124 -12.19 -1.44 -13.47
C GLN A 124 -12.97 -2.74 -13.70
N ASN A 125 -12.77 -3.42 -14.84
CA ASN A 125 -13.39 -4.72 -15.08
C ASN A 125 -12.84 -5.80 -14.14
N LEU A 126 -11.54 -5.78 -13.85
CA LEU A 126 -10.92 -6.76 -12.96
C LEU A 126 -11.40 -6.60 -11.51
N LEU A 127 -11.50 -5.38 -10.98
CA LEU A 127 -11.73 -5.15 -9.54
C LEU A 127 -13.14 -4.61 -9.22
N GLY A 128 -13.80 -3.94 -10.16
CA GLY A 128 -15.10 -3.30 -9.96
C GLY A 128 -16.31 -4.17 -10.30
N GLN A 129 -16.13 -5.30 -10.99
CA GLN A 129 -17.23 -6.20 -11.30
C GLN A 129 -17.68 -7.01 -10.07
N GLN A 130 -18.99 -7.07 -9.84
CA GLN A 130 -19.62 -7.97 -8.88
C GLN A 130 -20.12 -9.22 -9.62
N HIS A 131 -19.60 -10.39 -9.28
CA HIS A 131 -20.12 -11.65 -9.82
C HIS A 131 -21.36 -12.08 -9.05
N THR A 132 -22.38 -12.57 -9.75
CA THR A 132 -23.66 -12.95 -9.13
C THR A 132 -23.78 -14.44 -8.82
N VAL A 133 -23.08 -15.30 -9.57
CA VAL A 133 -23.18 -16.75 -9.45
C VAL A 133 -22.10 -17.28 -8.49
N ARG A 134 -22.54 -18.02 -7.47
CA ARG A 134 -21.67 -18.72 -6.52
C ARG A 134 -22.30 -20.02 -6.09
N LEU A 135 -21.47 -21.00 -5.78
CA LEU A 135 -21.91 -22.19 -5.05
C LEU A 135 -21.97 -21.87 -3.55
N PRO A 136 -22.90 -22.50 -2.81
CA PRO A 136 -22.92 -22.40 -1.36
C PRO A 136 -21.69 -23.08 -0.75
N ILE A 137 -21.39 -22.74 0.49
CA ILE A 137 -20.34 -23.43 1.26
C ILE A 137 -20.86 -24.81 1.63
N ASP A 138 -20.03 -25.82 1.41
CA ASP A 138 -20.28 -27.17 1.88
C ASP A 138 -20.05 -27.24 3.40
N MET A 139 -21.15 -27.33 4.15
CA MET A 139 -21.12 -27.36 5.61
C MET A 139 -20.58 -28.69 6.16
N GLU A 140 -20.65 -29.79 5.40
CA GLU A 140 -20.10 -31.08 5.81
C GLU A 140 -18.57 -30.99 5.86
N VAL A 141 -17.97 -30.33 4.86
CA VAL A 141 -16.52 -30.06 4.84
C VAL A 141 -16.11 -29.17 6.01
N ILE A 142 -16.88 -28.12 6.31
CA ILE A 142 -16.56 -27.23 7.45
C ILE A 142 -16.69 -27.96 8.79
N ALA A 143 -17.69 -28.85 8.94
CA ALA A 143 -17.92 -29.61 10.17
C ALA A 143 -16.76 -30.57 10.50
N GLN A 144 -15.96 -30.99 9.52
CA GLN A 144 -14.74 -31.78 9.73
C GLN A 144 -13.59 -30.96 10.33
N GLY A 145 -13.67 -29.62 10.24
CA GLY A 145 -12.66 -28.69 10.71
C GLY A 145 -12.89 -28.16 12.13
N LYS A 146 -11.93 -27.35 12.60
CA LYS A 146 -12.07 -26.62 13.87
C LYS A 146 -12.80 -25.30 13.63
N VAL A 147 -13.72 -24.97 14.52
CA VAL A 147 -14.42 -23.68 14.57
C VAL A 147 -14.01 -22.86 15.79
N LEU A 148 -14.35 -21.56 15.81
CA LEU A 148 -14.02 -20.70 16.94
C LEU A 148 -14.81 -21.09 18.20
N THR A 149 -14.10 -21.26 19.32
CA THR A 149 -14.71 -21.44 20.64
C THR A 149 -15.39 -20.16 21.12
N ASN A 150 -16.36 -20.28 22.02
CA ASN A 150 -17.07 -19.13 22.59
C ASN A 150 -16.12 -18.11 23.24
N GLU A 151 -15.09 -18.57 23.94
CA GLU A 151 -14.07 -17.71 24.54
C GLU A 151 -13.35 -16.84 23.48
N LYS A 152 -12.97 -17.45 22.35
CA LYS A 152 -12.34 -16.73 21.23
C LYS A 152 -13.30 -15.77 20.56
N GLN A 153 -14.56 -16.15 20.41
CA GLN A 153 -15.60 -15.26 19.88
C GLN A 153 -15.74 -14.00 20.76
N VAL A 154 -15.78 -14.15 22.08
CA VAL A 154 -15.82 -13.01 23.01
C VAL A 154 -14.56 -12.15 22.89
N HIS A 155 -13.38 -12.77 22.82
CA HIS A 155 -12.11 -12.05 22.63
C HIS A 155 -12.10 -11.21 21.35
N MET A 156 -12.62 -11.76 20.25
CA MET A 156 -12.70 -11.09 18.95
C MET A 156 -13.60 -9.83 18.97
N CYS A 157 -14.50 -9.71 19.93
CA CYS A 157 -15.44 -8.58 20.08
C CYS A 157 -15.00 -7.51 21.08
N ARG A 158 -13.86 -7.68 21.76
CA ARG A 158 -13.41 -6.71 22.79
C ARG A 158 -13.20 -5.31 22.18
N PRO A 159 -13.19 -4.23 22.97
CA PRO A 159 -12.76 -2.92 22.47
C PRO A 159 -11.29 -2.92 22.06
N PHE A 160 -10.93 -2.15 21.04
CA PHE A 160 -9.53 -1.93 20.65
C PHE A 160 -8.93 -0.78 21.47
N LYS A 161 -7.77 -1.03 22.09
CA LYS A 161 -7.07 -0.05 22.97
C LYS A 161 -5.65 0.27 22.48
N ASP A 162 -5.14 -0.52 21.55
CA ASP A 162 -3.79 -0.57 21.00
C ASP A 162 -3.64 0.25 19.71
N ILE A 163 -4.45 1.30 19.55
CA ILE A 163 -4.52 2.12 18.32
C ILE A 163 -3.17 2.78 18.00
N ARG A 164 -2.51 3.35 19.01
CA ARG A 164 -1.18 3.96 18.85
C ARG A 164 -0.16 2.92 18.38
N ASP A 165 -0.12 1.78 19.04
CA ASP A 165 0.86 0.73 18.74
C ASP A 165 0.62 0.12 17.35
N ALA A 166 -0.65 0.05 16.91
CA ALA A 166 -1.01 -0.33 15.55
C ALA A 166 -0.45 0.67 14.52
N ILE A 167 -0.48 1.97 14.79
CA ILE A 167 0.11 2.99 13.90
C ILE A 167 1.64 2.90 13.90
N TRP A 168 2.29 2.75 15.06
CA TRP A 168 3.75 2.78 15.20
C TRP A 168 4.40 1.56 14.56
N SER A 169 3.65 0.47 14.51
CA SER A 169 4.10 -0.74 13.82
C SER A 169 3.96 -0.63 12.29
N ILE A 170 3.38 0.45 11.74
CA ILE A 170 3.38 0.73 10.29
C ILE A 170 4.69 1.45 9.97
N PRO A 171 5.55 0.90 9.09
CA PRO A 171 6.83 1.54 8.80
C PRO A 171 6.67 2.94 8.21
N THR A 172 7.41 3.91 8.76
CA THR A 172 7.30 5.35 8.44
C THR A 172 7.54 5.70 6.97
N HIS A 173 8.31 4.89 6.26
CA HIS A 173 8.68 5.08 4.85
C HIS A 173 7.73 4.37 3.86
N LYS A 174 6.57 3.87 4.32
CA LYS A 174 5.58 3.24 3.42
C LYS A 174 4.97 4.25 2.44
N SER A 175 4.41 3.70 1.36
CA SER A 175 3.67 4.47 0.36
C SER A 175 2.48 5.20 1.01
N LEU A 176 2.37 6.48 0.68
CA LEU A 176 1.31 7.39 1.12
C LEU A 176 -0.03 7.02 0.46
N GLY A 177 -1.12 7.23 1.17
CA GLY A 177 -2.47 7.17 0.60
C GLY A 177 -2.82 8.43 -0.20
N PRO A 178 -4.07 8.55 -0.66
CA PRO A 178 -4.58 9.79 -1.25
C PRO A 178 -4.39 11.05 -0.40
N ASP A 179 -4.44 10.92 0.93
CA ASP A 179 -4.28 12.03 1.88
C ASP A 179 -2.85 12.59 1.98
N GLY A 180 -1.85 11.85 1.48
CA GLY A 180 -0.45 12.26 1.52
C GLY A 180 0.24 12.12 2.89
N TYR A 181 -0.42 11.55 3.91
CA TYR A 181 0.16 11.40 5.25
C TYR A 181 0.82 10.04 5.44
N SER A 182 1.98 10.03 6.11
CA SER A 182 2.72 8.80 6.48
C SER A 182 2.46 8.43 7.94
N SER A 183 2.77 7.20 8.35
CA SER A 183 2.74 6.87 9.79
C SER A 183 3.71 7.73 10.59
N GLY A 184 4.87 8.09 10.02
CA GLY A 184 5.83 9.00 10.64
C GLY A 184 5.26 10.39 10.93
N PHE A 185 4.33 10.89 10.10
CA PHE A 185 3.62 12.14 10.38
C PHE A 185 2.78 12.01 11.66
N PHE A 186 1.96 10.96 11.77
CA PHE A 186 1.16 10.70 12.98
C PHE A 186 2.03 10.43 14.21
N GLU A 187 3.18 9.79 14.03
CA GLU A 187 4.18 9.61 15.10
C GLU A 187 4.69 10.94 15.64
N SER A 188 5.09 11.85 14.76
CA SER A 188 5.63 13.15 15.14
C SER A 188 4.59 14.14 15.68
N THR A 189 3.31 13.96 15.36
CA THR A 189 2.22 14.89 15.71
C THR A 189 1.15 14.24 16.59
N TRP A 190 1.52 13.17 17.31
CA TRP A 190 0.57 12.35 18.05
C TRP A 190 -0.15 13.11 19.15
N GLU A 191 0.53 14.06 19.80
CA GLU A 191 -0.07 14.88 20.85
C GLU A 191 -1.30 15.65 20.35
N GLN A 192 -1.28 16.10 19.08
CA GLN A 192 -2.38 16.82 18.47
C GLN A 192 -3.35 15.88 17.72
N THR A 193 -2.81 14.94 16.94
CA THR A 193 -3.60 14.08 16.04
C THR A 193 -4.11 12.81 16.71
N GLY A 194 -3.42 12.30 17.72
CA GLY A 194 -3.72 11.04 18.40
C GLY A 194 -5.13 10.95 18.98
N PRO A 195 -5.63 11.96 19.72
CA PRO A 195 -7.00 11.95 20.23
C PRO A 195 -8.05 11.83 19.10
N LEU A 196 -7.86 12.56 17.99
CA LEU A 196 -8.75 12.52 16.84
C LEU A 196 -8.69 11.17 16.12
N VAL A 197 -7.49 10.62 15.94
CA VAL A 197 -7.30 9.30 15.32
C VAL A 197 -7.95 8.21 16.17
N CYS A 198 -7.75 8.22 17.49
CA CYS A 198 -8.40 7.29 18.40
C CYS A 198 -9.92 7.39 18.33
N PHE A 199 -10.47 8.61 18.34
CA PHE A 199 -11.90 8.85 18.21
C PHE A 199 -12.46 8.25 16.91
N VAL A 200 -11.85 8.55 15.76
CA VAL A 200 -12.29 8.05 14.45
C VAL A 200 -12.23 6.52 14.36
N VAL A 201 -11.15 5.91 14.85
CA VAL A 201 -10.99 4.44 14.83
C VAL A 201 -12.00 3.77 15.76
N GLN A 202 -12.23 4.33 16.96
CA GLN A 202 -13.23 3.80 17.90
C GLN A 202 -14.64 3.95 17.36
N GLU A 203 -14.94 5.09 16.72
CA GLU A 203 -16.26 5.34 16.14
C GLU A 203 -16.55 4.39 14.97
N PHE A 204 -15.54 4.04 14.17
CA PHE A 204 -15.67 2.96 13.18
C PHE A 204 -16.07 1.64 13.83
N PHE A 205 -15.39 1.19 14.90
CA PHE A 205 -15.73 -0.09 15.54
C PHE A 205 -17.09 -0.07 16.26
N LYS A 206 -17.56 1.10 16.69
CA LYS A 206 -18.86 1.27 17.33
C LYS A 206 -20.01 1.31 16.31
N THR A 207 -19.87 2.11 15.26
CA THR A 207 -20.94 2.37 14.28
C THR A 207 -20.88 1.45 13.06
N THR A 208 -19.72 0.85 12.81
CA THR A 208 -19.40 0.09 11.58
C THR A 208 -19.46 0.95 10.31
N THR A 209 -19.35 2.28 10.45
CA THR A 209 -19.35 3.22 9.32
C THR A 209 -17.93 3.68 9.01
N MET A 210 -17.51 3.51 7.76
CA MET A 210 -16.21 3.99 7.28
C MET A 210 -16.38 5.34 6.57
N PRO A 211 -15.72 6.42 7.04
CA PRO A 211 -15.68 7.69 6.31
C PRO A 211 -15.10 7.51 4.90
N LYS A 212 -15.72 8.15 3.91
CA LYS A 212 -15.34 8.01 2.50
C LYS A 212 -13.88 8.39 2.26
N GLU A 213 -13.44 9.48 2.87
CA GLU A 213 -12.08 10.01 2.74
C GLU A 213 -11.04 9.01 3.25
N ILE A 214 -11.39 8.17 4.23
CA ILE A 214 -10.48 7.16 4.79
C ILE A 214 -10.40 5.94 3.87
N SER A 215 -11.50 5.56 3.22
CA SER A 215 -11.55 4.40 2.32
C SER A 215 -11.10 4.68 0.88
N GLU A 216 -10.89 5.95 0.53
CA GLU A 216 -10.25 6.31 -0.74
C GLU A 216 -8.88 5.66 -0.85
N THR A 217 -8.68 4.98 -1.98
CA THR A 217 -7.51 4.15 -2.22
C THR A 217 -6.88 4.51 -3.55
N LYS A 218 -5.59 4.84 -3.50
CA LYS A 218 -4.82 5.12 -4.71
C LYS A 218 -4.32 3.81 -5.31
N LEU A 219 -4.78 3.47 -6.52
CA LEU A 219 -4.33 2.28 -7.23
C LEU A 219 -3.15 2.63 -8.14
N ILE A 220 -1.98 2.08 -7.84
CA ILE A 220 -0.76 2.26 -8.65
C ILE A 220 -0.34 0.93 -9.29
N LEU A 221 0.30 1.00 -10.45
CA LEU A 221 0.78 -0.19 -11.16
C LEU A 221 2.28 -0.39 -10.95
N ILE A 222 2.66 -1.64 -10.68
CA ILE A 222 4.07 -2.07 -10.64
C ILE A 222 4.28 -3.16 -11.70
N PRO A 223 5.26 -3.01 -12.60
CA PRO A 223 5.56 -4.05 -13.59
C PRO A 223 6.05 -5.35 -12.93
N LYS A 224 5.56 -6.50 -13.42
CA LYS A 224 6.00 -7.85 -13.00
C LYS A 224 7.25 -8.30 -13.73
N VAL A 225 7.42 -7.84 -14.96
CA VAL A 225 8.46 -8.25 -15.90
C VAL A 225 9.21 -7.03 -16.42
N GLN A 226 10.39 -7.25 -17.00
CA GLN A 226 11.08 -6.22 -17.76
C GLN A 226 10.32 -5.96 -19.06
N ASN A 227 10.03 -4.69 -19.37
CA ASN A 227 9.31 -4.25 -20.58
C ASN A 227 7.91 -4.86 -20.76
N PRO A 228 6.98 -4.64 -19.81
CA PRO A 228 5.63 -5.16 -19.91
C PRO A 228 4.92 -4.65 -21.17
N GLN A 229 4.25 -5.57 -21.86
CA GLN A 229 3.47 -5.34 -23.08
C GLN A 229 1.97 -5.41 -22.82
N HIS A 230 1.51 -6.07 -21.75
CA HIS A 230 0.09 -6.27 -21.44
C HIS A 230 -0.28 -5.80 -20.04
N ALA A 231 -1.54 -5.38 -19.85
CA ALA A 231 -2.05 -4.95 -18.54
C ALA A 231 -1.95 -6.06 -17.46
N THR A 232 -2.04 -7.32 -17.87
CA THR A 232 -1.88 -8.50 -16.99
C THR A 232 -0.48 -8.63 -16.38
N GLU A 233 0.53 -8.00 -17.00
CA GLU A 233 1.92 -8.00 -16.56
C GLU A 233 2.21 -6.90 -15.54
N PHE A 234 1.19 -6.16 -15.11
CA PHE A 234 1.27 -5.23 -14.00
C PHE A 234 0.57 -5.79 -12.76
N ARG A 235 1.16 -5.50 -11.59
CA ARG A 235 0.54 -5.72 -10.27
C ARG A 235 -0.13 -4.42 -9.84
N PRO A 236 -1.44 -4.42 -9.61
CA PRO A 236 -2.09 -3.29 -8.96
C PRO A 236 -1.74 -3.32 -7.48
N ILE A 237 -1.22 -2.20 -6.97
CA ILE A 237 -0.91 -1.97 -5.57
C ILE A 237 -1.84 -0.88 -5.04
N SER A 238 -2.58 -1.23 -4.01
CA SER A 238 -3.49 -0.33 -3.32
C SER A 238 -2.75 0.44 -2.24
N CYS A 239 -2.72 1.76 -2.39
CA CYS A 239 -2.12 2.68 -1.44
C CYS A 239 -3.24 3.32 -0.62
N TYR A 240 -3.48 2.76 0.56
CA TYR A 240 -4.47 3.26 1.51
C TYR A 240 -3.93 4.37 2.41
N ASN A 241 -4.83 5.18 2.95
CA ASN A 241 -4.55 6.11 4.04
C ASN A 241 -4.10 5.37 5.31
N VAL A 242 -3.31 6.03 6.15
CA VAL A 242 -2.73 5.40 7.36
C VAL A 242 -3.81 4.99 8.35
N ILE A 243 -4.88 5.78 8.49
CA ILE A 243 -6.00 5.47 9.39
C ILE A 243 -6.71 4.18 8.95
N TYR A 244 -6.94 3.98 7.65
CA TYR A 244 -7.47 2.73 7.11
C TYR A 244 -6.54 1.54 7.40
N LYS A 245 -5.22 1.73 7.21
CA LYS A 245 -4.21 0.72 7.55
C LYS A 245 -4.21 0.39 9.05
N CYS A 246 -4.46 1.36 9.93
CA CYS A 246 -4.59 1.13 11.37
C CYS A 246 -5.79 0.22 11.66
N ILE A 247 -6.98 0.56 11.15
CA ILE A 247 -8.22 -0.22 11.34
C ILE A 247 -8.04 -1.67 10.88
N THR A 248 -7.58 -1.86 9.64
CA THR A 248 -7.37 -3.20 9.08
C THR A 248 -6.30 -3.97 9.84
N LYS A 249 -5.27 -3.30 10.36
CA LYS A 249 -4.22 -3.94 11.16
C LYS A 249 -4.72 -4.43 12.51
N LEU A 250 -5.53 -3.65 13.21
CA LEU A 250 -6.18 -4.05 14.46
C LEU A 250 -7.02 -5.32 14.24
N LEU A 251 -7.82 -5.36 13.17
CA LEU A 251 -8.56 -6.56 12.77
C LEU A 251 -7.62 -7.74 12.46
N CYS A 252 -6.56 -7.52 11.69
CA CYS A 252 -5.57 -8.55 11.36
C CYS A 252 -4.86 -9.11 12.59
N GLN A 253 -4.53 -8.28 13.57
CA GLN A 253 -3.89 -8.71 14.82
C GLN A 253 -4.77 -9.67 15.59
N ARG A 254 -6.08 -9.40 15.68
CA ARG A 254 -7.04 -10.34 16.29
C ARG A 254 -7.16 -11.65 15.55
N ILE A 255 -7.28 -11.59 14.23
CA ILE A 255 -7.32 -12.80 13.39
C ILE A 255 -6.03 -13.63 13.58
N LYS A 256 -4.87 -12.96 13.64
CA LYS A 256 -3.56 -13.61 13.79
C LYS A 256 -3.46 -14.46 15.06
N GLU A 257 -4.14 -14.09 16.14
CA GLU A 257 -4.13 -14.83 17.40
C GLU A 257 -4.94 -16.13 17.33
N ILE A 258 -6.03 -16.14 16.56
CA ILE A 258 -6.93 -17.30 16.46
C ILE A 258 -6.52 -18.30 15.37
N LEU A 259 -5.94 -17.82 14.26
CA LEU A 259 -5.62 -18.64 13.08
C LEU A 259 -4.84 -19.94 13.39
N PRO A 260 -3.80 -19.95 14.26
CA PRO A 260 -3.04 -21.17 14.54
C PRO A 260 -3.88 -22.33 15.08
N THR A 261 -5.00 -22.00 15.74
CA THR A 261 -5.90 -22.99 16.36
C THR A 261 -7.07 -23.39 15.48
N THR A 262 -7.48 -22.53 14.54
CA THR A 262 -8.61 -22.76 13.64
C THR A 262 -8.18 -23.44 12.34
N ILE A 263 -6.99 -23.11 11.83
CA ILE A 263 -6.50 -23.59 10.54
C ILE A 263 -5.73 -24.89 10.70
N HIS A 264 -5.93 -25.82 9.76
CA HIS A 264 -5.24 -27.12 9.72
C HIS A 264 -3.71 -26.95 9.71
N PRO A 265 -2.92 -27.80 10.41
CA PRO A 265 -1.45 -27.69 10.49
C PRO A 265 -0.73 -27.63 9.14
N ASN A 266 -1.25 -28.32 8.12
CA ASN A 266 -0.66 -28.37 6.78
C ASN A 266 -0.67 -27.02 6.03
N GLN A 267 -1.41 -26.02 6.50
CA GLN A 267 -1.30 -24.65 5.98
C GLN A 267 -0.16 -23.92 6.69
N GLY A 268 1.00 -23.85 6.02
CA GLY A 268 2.20 -23.23 6.59
C GLY A 268 2.28 -21.71 6.41
N THR A 269 1.77 -21.17 5.30
CA THR A 269 1.91 -19.73 4.98
C THR A 269 0.87 -18.87 5.70
N PHE A 270 1.28 -17.66 6.11
CA PHE A 270 0.43 -16.63 6.74
C PHE A 270 -0.17 -17.00 8.11
N VAL A 271 0.36 -18.04 8.77
CA VAL A 271 -0.04 -18.42 10.14
C VAL A 271 1.12 -18.18 11.09
N LYS A 272 0.86 -17.48 12.21
CA LYS A 272 1.89 -17.18 13.22
C LYS A 272 2.51 -18.47 13.76
N GLY A 273 3.83 -18.53 13.80
CA GLY A 273 4.57 -19.68 14.34
C GLY A 273 4.69 -20.87 13.39
N ARG A 274 4.28 -20.73 12.12
CA ARG A 274 4.47 -21.75 11.10
C ARG A 274 5.46 -21.27 10.03
N GLU A 275 6.34 -22.16 9.62
CA GLU A 275 7.35 -21.89 8.60
C GLU A 275 7.02 -22.62 7.30
N LEU A 276 7.23 -21.96 6.16
CA LEU A 276 7.03 -22.56 4.84
C LEU A 276 7.92 -23.80 4.63
N LEU A 277 9.10 -23.82 5.25
CA LEU A 277 10.06 -24.92 5.12
C LEU A 277 9.46 -26.26 5.57
N TYR A 278 8.62 -26.27 6.60
CA TYR A 278 7.97 -27.49 7.08
C TYR A 278 7.08 -28.14 6.00
N ASN A 279 6.34 -27.33 5.23
CA ASN A 279 5.53 -27.84 4.12
C ASN A 279 6.41 -28.42 2.99
N VAL A 280 7.60 -27.85 2.75
CA VAL A 280 8.55 -28.39 1.77
C VAL A 280 9.04 -29.78 2.21
N LEU A 281 9.37 -29.95 3.49
CA LEU A 281 9.80 -31.23 4.05
C LEU A 281 8.69 -32.29 3.96
N ILE A 282 7.45 -31.95 4.33
CA ILE A 282 6.30 -32.85 4.16
C ILE A 282 6.13 -33.26 2.70
N CYS A 283 6.19 -32.31 1.76
CA CYS A 283 6.09 -32.62 0.34
C CYS A 283 7.21 -33.56 -0.14
N GLN A 284 8.44 -33.38 0.34
CA GLN A 284 9.57 -34.26 0.03
C GLN A 284 9.37 -35.67 0.58
N ASP A 285 8.87 -35.80 1.81
CA ASP A 285 8.56 -37.09 2.44
C ASP A 285 7.41 -37.80 1.72
N LEU A 286 6.34 -37.08 1.36
CA LEU A 286 5.23 -37.63 0.57
C LEU A 286 5.70 -38.08 -0.82
N ALA A 287 6.58 -37.29 -1.46
CA ALA A 287 7.17 -37.63 -2.76
C ALA A 287 8.24 -38.74 -2.67
N ARG A 288 8.68 -39.14 -1.47
CA ARG A 288 9.69 -40.17 -1.29
C ARG A 288 9.20 -41.49 -1.86
N GLY A 289 10.07 -42.13 -2.65
CA GLY A 289 9.77 -43.43 -3.25
C GLY A 289 8.86 -43.37 -4.47
N TYR A 290 8.44 -42.19 -4.95
CA TYR A 290 7.64 -42.07 -6.20
C TYR A 290 8.29 -42.72 -7.42
N LYS A 291 9.62 -42.87 -7.44
CA LYS A 291 10.37 -43.51 -8.54
C LYS A 291 10.55 -45.02 -8.38
N ARG A 292 10.09 -45.63 -7.28
CA ARG A 292 10.27 -47.07 -7.04
C ARG A 292 9.30 -47.86 -7.93
N GLN A 293 9.78 -48.98 -8.47
CA GLN A 293 8.92 -49.92 -9.19
C GLN A 293 8.12 -50.77 -8.19
N ARG A 294 6.97 -51.32 -8.63
CA ARG A 294 6.11 -52.23 -7.85
C ARG A 294 5.53 -51.64 -6.56
N ILE A 295 5.21 -50.34 -6.56
CA ILE A 295 4.45 -49.69 -5.48
C ILE A 295 3.03 -49.37 -5.95
N SER A 296 2.14 -49.01 -5.01
CA SER A 296 0.81 -48.52 -5.34
C SER A 296 0.89 -47.30 -6.27
N PRO A 297 -0.04 -47.14 -7.23
CA PRO A 297 -0.12 -45.94 -8.06
C PRO A 297 -0.22 -44.67 -7.20
N ARG A 298 0.51 -43.62 -7.57
CA ARG A 298 0.54 -42.34 -6.86
C ARG A 298 0.46 -41.19 -7.86
N CYS A 299 -0.20 -40.10 -7.49
CA CYS A 299 -0.25 -38.87 -8.27
C CYS A 299 -0.01 -37.64 -7.39
N LEU A 300 0.67 -36.63 -7.95
CA LEU A 300 0.82 -35.32 -7.33
C LEU A 300 -0.01 -34.31 -8.11
N LEU A 301 -0.89 -33.58 -7.42
CA LEU A 301 -1.69 -32.52 -8.01
C LEU A 301 -1.21 -31.15 -7.52
N LYS A 302 -0.88 -30.27 -8.46
CA LYS A 302 -0.55 -28.86 -8.19
C LYS A 302 -1.69 -27.98 -8.71
N ILE A 303 -2.41 -27.35 -7.78
CA ILE A 303 -3.49 -26.40 -8.08
C ILE A 303 -3.00 -24.99 -7.79
N ASP A 304 -3.19 -24.07 -8.73
CA ASP A 304 -2.90 -22.65 -8.54
C ASP A 304 -4.15 -21.81 -8.80
N ILE A 305 -4.39 -20.82 -7.94
CA ILE A 305 -5.58 -19.96 -8.03
C ILE A 305 -5.18 -18.66 -8.72
N GLN A 306 -5.73 -18.45 -9.91
CA GLN A 306 -5.46 -17.24 -10.68
C GLN A 306 -5.97 -15.99 -9.95
N LYS A 307 -5.06 -15.04 -9.68
CA LYS A 307 -5.37 -13.72 -9.12
C LYS A 307 -6.21 -13.77 -7.83
N ALA A 308 -5.93 -14.70 -6.92
CA ALA A 308 -6.74 -14.94 -5.71
C ALA A 308 -7.09 -13.66 -4.90
N PHE A 309 -6.17 -12.69 -4.81
CA PHE A 309 -6.41 -11.42 -4.11
C PHE A 309 -7.28 -10.43 -4.89
N ASP A 310 -7.38 -10.55 -6.21
CA ASP A 310 -8.16 -9.65 -7.05
C ASP A 310 -9.56 -10.25 -7.36
N SER A 311 -9.74 -11.57 -7.20
CA SER A 311 -10.96 -12.29 -7.62
C SER A 311 -11.87 -12.76 -6.48
N GLY A 312 -11.43 -12.68 -5.21
CA GLY A 312 -12.19 -13.18 -4.07
C GLY A 312 -13.57 -12.53 -3.90
N HIS A 313 -14.62 -13.33 -3.76
CA HIS A 313 -16.00 -12.84 -3.62
C HIS A 313 -16.31 -12.50 -2.16
N TRP A 314 -16.73 -11.27 -1.86
CA TRP A 314 -16.96 -10.81 -0.47
C TRP A 314 -18.01 -11.61 0.29
N ARG A 315 -19.12 -11.98 -0.36
CA ARG A 315 -20.13 -12.85 0.29
C ARG A 315 -19.59 -14.24 0.64
N PHE A 316 -18.67 -14.78 -0.17
CA PHE A 316 -18.05 -16.07 0.17
C PHE A 316 -17.18 -15.93 1.44
N ILE A 317 -16.46 -14.81 1.58
CA ILE A 317 -15.69 -14.51 2.79
C ILE A 317 -16.63 -14.40 4.01
N ALA A 318 -17.76 -13.69 3.87
CA ALA A 318 -18.75 -13.56 4.94
C ALA A 318 -19.31 -14.92 5.38
N ASP A 319 -19.72 -15.75 4.42
CA ASP A 319 -20.29 -17.06 4.67
C ASP A 319 -19.24 -17.98 5.32
N MET A 320 -17.99 -17.92 4.87
CA MET A 320 -16.89 -18.73 5.41
C MET A 320 -16.59 -18.32 6.86
N MET A 321 -16.52 -17.02 7.14
CA MET A 321 -16.35 -16.54 8.51
C MET A 321 -17.53 -16.93 9.40
N THR A 322 -18.76 -16.90 8.87
CA THR A 322 -19.97 -17.34 9.59
C THR A 322 -19.90 -18.83 9.90
N ALA A 323 -19.52 -19.66 8.93
CA ALA A 323 -19.37 -21.10 9.09
C ALA A 323 -18.28 -21.45 10.12
N LEU A 324 -17.19 -20.68 10.15
CA LEU A 324 -16.12 -20.78 11.16
C LEU A 324 -16.48 -20.18 12.53
N LYS A 325 -17.73 -19.72 12.72
CA LYS A 325 -18.26 -19.13 13.96
C LYS A 325 -17.57 -17.82 14.37
N PHE A 326 -17.15 -16.99 13.41
CA PHE A 326 -16.77 -15.62 13.75
C PHE A 326 -17.99 -14.82 14.22
N PRO A 327 -17.83 -13.91 15.20
CA PRO A 327 -18.92 -13.06 15.64
C PRO A 327 -19.45 -12.17 14.51
N LYS A 328 -20.77 -12.03 14.41
CA LYS A 328 -21.43 -11.24 13.35
C LYS A 328 -20.86 -9.83 13.23
N ILE A 329 -20.66 -9.14 14.36
CA ILE A 329 -20.11 -7.77 14.37
C ILE A 329 -18.69 -7.71 13.76
N PHE A 330 -17.85 -8.71 14.04
CA PHE A 330 -16.50 -8.79 13.49
C PHE A 330 -16.52 -9.04 11.98
N ILE A 331 -17.44 -9.90 11.51
CA ILE A 331 -17.67 -10.13 10.08
C ILE A 331 -18.09 -8.81 9.41
N THR A 332 -18.99 -8.05 10.02
CA THR A 332 -19.41 -6.75 9.49
C THR A 332 -18.25 -5.76 9.39
N TRP A 333 -17.39 -5.66 10.41
CA TRP A 333 -16.19 -4.79 10.35
C TRP A 333 -15.28 -5.16 9.18
N VAL A 334 -15.00 -6.46 8.99
CA VAL A 334 -14.20 -6.95 7.87
C VAL A 334 -14.86 -6.64 6.53
N LEU A 335 -16.16 -6.88 6.42
CA LEU A 335 -16.93 -6.60 5.20
C LEU A 335 -16.91 -5.13 4.81
N VAL A 336 -17.07 -4.21 5.76
CA VAL A 336 -17.01 -2.78 5.47
C VAL A 336 -15.63 -2.39 4.96
N CYS A 337 -14.54 -2.91 5.55
CA CYS A 337 -13.19 -2.66 5.03
C CYS A 337 -13.03 -3.12 3.57
N ILE A 338 -13.41 -4.36 3.25
CA ILE A 338 -13.14 -4.91 1.91
C ILE A 338 -14.13 -4.44 0.83
N SER A 339 -15.37 -4.07 1.22
CA SER A 339 -16.43 -3.73 0.25
C SER A 339 -16.63 -2.25 0.02
N TYR A 340 -16.32 -1.41 1.01
CA TYR A 340 -16.50 0.03 0.94
C TYR A 340 -15.22 0.73 0.46
N VAL A 341 -14.72 0.36 -0.73
CA VAL A 341 -13.47 0.89 -1.30
C VAL A 341 -13.72 1.61 -2.62
N SER A 342 -13.10 2.79 -2.75
CA SER A 342 -13.07 3.58 -3.99
C SER A 342 -11.64 3.69 -4.49
N PHE A 343 -11.40 3.24 -5.72
CA PHE A 343 -10.08 3.24 -6.34
C PHE A 343 -9.90 4.45 -7.24
N SER A 344 -8.96 5.34 -6.87
CA SER A 344 -8.44 6.36 -7.78
C SER A 344 -7.25 5.81 -8.55
N PHE A 345 -7.43 5.62 -9.85
CA PHE A 345 -6.48 4.97 -10.72
C PHE A 345 -5.38 5.92 -11.16
N HIS A 346 -4.13 5.55 -10.88
CA HIS A 346 -2.97 6.38 -11.18
C HIS A 346 -2.00 5.67 -12.11
N THR A 347 -1.80 6.26 -13.29
CA THR A 347 -0.78 5.83 -14.26
C THR A 347 0.01 7.03 -14.75
N ASN A 348 1.31 6.84 -15.02
CA ASN A 348 2.17 7.88 -15.57
C ASN A 348 2.17 9.20 -14.76
N GLY A 349 1.96 9.10 -13.44
CA GLY A 349 1.92 10.25 -12.54
C GLY A 349 0.66 11.12 -12.66
N GLN A 350 -0.36 10.67 -13.39
CA GLN A 350 -1.66 11.33 -13.53
C GLN A 350 -2.77 10.44 -12.97
N ASN A 351 -3.87 11.06 -12.55
CA ASN A 351 -5.10 10.38 -12.18
C ASN A 351 -5.94 10.22 -13.45
N THR A 352 -6.29 8.99 -13.80
CA THR A 352 -7.05 8.68 -15.02
C THR A 352 -8.55 8.59 -14.73
N GLY A 353 -8.95 8.23 -13.51
CA GLY A 353 -10.35 8.05 -13.16
C GLY A 353 -10.56 7.37 -11.80
N VAL A 354 -11.82 7.24 -11.42
CA VAL A 354 -12.24 6.60 -10.16
C VAL A 354 -13.29 5.52 -10.44
N PHE A 355 -13.20 4.38 -9.75
CA PHE A 355 -14.22 3.34 -9.77
C PHE A 355 -14.39 2.70 -8.39
N LEU A 356 -15.58 2.15 -8.12
CA LEU A 356 -15.86 1.41 -6.88
C LEU A 356 -15.37 -0.03 -6.98
N GLY A 357 -14.91 -0.59 -5.88
CA GLY A 357 -14.63 -2.02 -5.79
C GLY A 357 -15.89 -2.87 -5.93
N GLY A 358 -15.74 -4.06 -6.50
CA GLY A 358 -16.80 -5.08 -6.59
C GLY A 358 -16.36 -6.47 -6.11
N ARG A 359 -15.07 -6.71 -5.96
CA ARG A 359 -14.50 -7.97 -5.45
C ARG A 359 -13.03 -7.81 -5.04
N GLY A 360 -12.46 -8.89 -4.53
CA GLY A 360 -11.06 -8.99 -4.14
C GLY A 360 -10.81 -8.53 -2.70
N LEU A 361 -9.55 -8.52 -2.32
CA LEU A 361 -9.05 -8.10 -1.01
C LEU A 361 -8.14 -6.86 -1.12
N LYS A 362 -8.30 -6.13 -2.22
CA LYS A 362 -7.44 -5.04 -2.69
C LYS A 362 -7.94 -3.68 -2.25
#